data_AF-A0A7V3EKU0-F1
#
_entry.id   AF-A0A7V3EKU0-F1
#
_cell.length_a   1.000
_cell.length_b   1.000
_cell.length_c   1.000
_cell.angle_alpha   90.00
_cell.angle_beta   90.00
_cell.angle_gamma   90.00
#
_symmetry.space_group_name_H-M   'P 1'
#
loop_
_entity.id
_entity.type
_entity.pdbx_description
1 polymer ?
#
loop_
_entity_poly.entity_id
_entity_poly.type
_entity_poly.pdbx_seq_one_letter_code
_entity_poly.pdbx_strand_id
1 'polypeptide(L)'
;MRIDLFLPALILVSVIRSAWAGQAGRPEPRMTYLDNGEVRIGMDLALGGAVTFLSSRDHPGNIVNSHDLGRQIQMSHYSGPWPYEVGDKKPHKAWAGLGWNPIQTGDCHMNPSKVVEHRNDGRELYIKCIPMQWPLDNVPGDCLFETWTTLEGPVIRMRYRCTNHRDDKTQYRPCPQELPAVYTISRLWRLMSYTGDKPFTNDALTHVKNDYRKPWPWTRFIATERWAALVDDNDWGLGVFKDDGGEFHGGIHGEGRSDDPRHGSTAYVAPIHQENLDWNIVYEHRTEYVVGKLDEIRKRFNAMATRTPPAWRFATDRQHWTFRDATDQGFPLKGEWRVRFGDRKPRLESPLQVWRADSAPALDLEIAYTGQATTAKVLWKRIDEDRFSPARSLPLELKADGTYRTYRLDLSSSPEYRGLIVGLAIEPVEKPRPGEEIAIRSIVLTAR
;
A
#
# COMPACT_ATOMS: atom_id res chain seq x y z
N MET A 1 22.81 2.74 5.37
CA MET A 1 23.44 2.32 6.63
C MET A 1 22.58 1.23 7.22
N ARG A 2 23.01 -0.03 7.09
CA ARG A 2 22.33 -1.17 7.73
C ARG A 2 22.56 -1.02 9.23
N ILE A 3 21.49 -1.04 10.02
CA ILE A 3 21.60 -1.23 11.46
C ILE A 3 21.10 -2.64 11.71
N ASP A 4 22.05 -3.56 11.78
CA ASP A 4 21.87 -4.89 12.34
C ASP A 4 21.75 -4.73 13.87
N LEU A 5 20.65 -5.22 14.45
CA LEU A 5 20.49 -5.33 15.90
C LEU A 5 20.33 -6.82 16.24
N PHE A 6 21.45 -7.42 16.61
CA PHE A 6 21.53 -8.68 17.34
C PHE A 6 21.52 -8.39 18.85
N LEU A 7 20.69 -9.10 19.61
CA LEU A 7 21.01 -9.54 20.97
C LEU A 7 20.14 -10.76 21.33
N PRO A 8 20.69 -11.80 22.00
CA PRO A 8 19.98 -13.05 22.26
C PRO A 8 19.23 -12.99 23.59
N ALA A 9 18.08 -13.66 23.69
CA ALA A 9 17.41 -13.90 24.97
C ALA A 9 16.99 -15.37 25.05
N LEU A 10 17.61 -16.10 25.99
CA LEU A 10 17.14 -17.40 26.46
C LEU A 10 15.72 -17.24 27.03
N ILE A 11 14.79 -18.09 26.60
CA ILE A 11 13.45 -18.20 27.19
C ILE A 11 13.41 -19.48 28.03
N LEU A 12 13.30 -19.29 29.35
CA LEU A 12 12.93 -20.31 30.31
C LEU A 12 11.41 -20.51 30.23
N VAL A 13 10.96 -21.73 29.96
CA VAL A 13 9.54 -22.10 29.91
C VAL A 13 9.01 -22.22 31.33
N SER A 14 8.15 -21.29 31.74
CA SER A 14 7.28 -21.44 32.91
C SER A 14 5.82 -21.48 32.48
N VAL A 15 5.20 -22.64 32.66
CA VAL A 15 3.77 -22.88 32.45
C VAL A 15 3.02 -22.20 33.60
N ILE A 16 2.35 -21.08 33.31
CA ILE A 16 1.35 -20.50 34.20
C ILE A 16 -0.01 -20.67 33.53
N ARG A 17 -0.86 -21.50 34.13
CA ARG A 17 -2.29 -21.58 33.82
C ARG A 17 -2.95 -20.31 34.33
N SER A 18 -3.20 -19.35 33.45
CA SER A 18 -4.05 -18.18 33.73
C SER A 18 -5.53 -18.58 33.61
N ALA A 19 -6.29 -18.23 34.64
CA ALA A 19 -7.74 -18.36 34.68
C ALA A 19 -8.39 -17.53 33.56
N TRP A 20 -9.31 -18.15 32.84
CA TRP A 20 -10.03 -17.55 31.71
C TRP A 20 -11.04 -16.53 32.24
N ALA A 21 -10.73 -15.24 32.16
CA ALA A 21 -11.76 -14.24 31.89
C ALA A 21 -12.22 -14.48 30.45
N GLY A 22 -13.49 -14.82 30.26
CA GLY A 22 -14.03 -15.19 28.95
C GLY A 22 -13.76 -14.11 27.91
N GLN A 23 -12.90 -14.41 26.94
CA GLN A 23 -12.72 -13.59 25.75
C GLN A 23 -14.08 -13.53 25.05
N ALA A 24 -14.62 -12.34 24.84
CA ALA A 24 -15.88 -12.20 24.11
C ALA A 24 -15.75 -12.90 22.76
N GLY A 25 -16.63 -13.87 22.48
CA GLY A 25 -16.69 -14.51 21.17
C GLY A 25 -16.97 -13.47 20.09
N ARG A 26 -16.60 -13.77 18.84
CA ARG A 26 -16.97 -12.90 17.71
C ARG A 26 -18.48 -12.71 17.66
N PRO A 27 -18.97 -11.53 17.25
CA PRO A 27 -20.40 -11.33 17.02
C PRO A 27 -20.89 -12.28 15.91
N GLU A 28 -22.18 -12.61 15.97
CA GLU A 28 -22.85 -13.30 14.87
C GLU A 28 -22.72 -12.49 13.57
N PRO A 29 -22.33 -13.11 12.44
CA PRO A 29 -22.15 -12.41 11.18
C PRO A 29 -23.41 -11.69 10.73
N ARG A 30 -23.27 -10.45 10.28
CA ARG A 30 -24.37 -9.68 9.66
C ARG A 30 -24.00 -9.35 8.23
N MET A 31 -24.24 -10.31 7.33
CA MET A 31 -23.74 -10.25 5.96
C MET A 31 -24.58 -9.36 5.03
N THR A 32 -23.89 -8.64 4.15
CA THR A 32 -24.46 -8.01 2.95
C THR A 32 -23.66 -8.50 1.73
N TYR A 33 -24.32 -8.64 0.57
CA TYR A 33 -23.69 -9.25 -0.61
C TYR A 33 -23.91 -8.40 -1.87
N LEU A 34 -22.94 -8.49 -2.79
CA LEU A 34 -23.17 -8.30 -4.22
C LEU A 34 -22.95 -9.62 -4.94
N ASP A 35 -23.79 -9.88 -5.94
CA ASP A 35 -23.76 -11.08 -6.76
C ASP A 35 -24.23 -10.73 -8.17
N ASN A 36 -23.44 -11.08 -9.18
CA ASN A 36 -23.79 -10.87 -10.59
C ASN A 36 -23.93 -12.20 -11.37
N GLY A 37 -23.97 -13.34 -10.67
CA GLY A 37 -24.04 -14.68 -11.26
C GLY A 37 -22.69 -15.27 -11.69
N GLU A 38 -21.61 -14.47 -11.71
CA GLU A 38 -20.23 -14.96 -11.95
C GLU A 38 -19.42 -14.97 -10.66
N VAL A 39 -19.53 -13.91 -9.87
CA VAL A 39 -18.84 -13.72 -8.59
C VAL A 39 -19.82 -13.22 -7.53
N ARG A 40 -19.67 -13.75 -6.31
CA ARG A 40 -20.41 -13.32 -5.13
C ARG A 40 -19.44 -12.88 -4.05
N ILE A 41 -19.51 -11.60 -3.70
CA ILE A 41 -18.70 -10.99 -2.63
C ILE A 41 -19.61 -10.63 -1.45
N GLY A 42 -19.17 -10.95 -0.23
CA GLY A 42 -19.90 -10.69 1.00
C GLY A 42 -19.07 -9.96 2.04
N MET A 43 -19.68 -8.94 2.63
CA MET A 43 -19.09 -8.10 3.67
C MET A 43 -19.87 -8.28 4.97
N ASP A 44 -19.14 -8.37 6.09
CA ASP A 44 -19.75 -8.57 7.40
C ASP A 44 -19.91 -7.25 8.16
N LEU A 45 -21.15 -6.77 8.25
CA LEU A 45 -21.48 -5.52 8.93
C LEU A 45 -21.33 -5.59 10.46
N ALA A 46 -21.08 -6.78 11.03
CA ALA A 46 -20.69 -6.95 12.42
C ALA A 46 -19.18 -6.76 12.63
N LEU A 47 -18.40 -6.72 11.54
CA LEU A 47 -16.93 -6.64 11.54
C LEU A 47 -16.45 -5.46 10.68
N GLY A 48 -16.96 -4.25 10.95
CA GLY A 48 -16.64 -3.03 10.20
C GLY A 48 -16.99 -3.07 8.70
N GLY A 49 -17.71 -4.10 8.25
CA GLY A 49 -18.05 -4.27 6.84
C GLY A 49 -16.86 -4.66 5.95
N ALA A 50 -15.84 -5.30 6.51
CA ALA A 50 -14.77 -5.92 5.73
C ALA A 50 -15.28 -7.10 4.90
N VAL A 51 -14.58 -7.46 3.83
CA VAL A 51 -14.93 -8.65 3.03
C VAL A 51 -14.52 -9.90 3.82
N THR A 52 -15.51 -10.72 4.14
CA THR A 52 -15.32 -12.00 4.84
C THR A 52 -15.77 -13.19 4.01
N PHE A 53 -16.38 -12.94 2.85
CA PHE A 53 -16.85 -13.95 1.92
C PHE A 53 -16.51 -13.58 0.48
N LEU A 54 -15.93 -14.51 -0.26
CA LEU A 54 -15.80 -14.42 -1.71
C LEU A 54 -15.94 -15.81 -2.31
N SER A 55 -16.76 -15.93 -3.36
CA SER A 55 -17.00 -17.17 -4.10
C SER A 55 -17.19 -16.87 -5.57
N SER A 56 -16.95 -17.86 -6.44
CA SER A 56 -17.28 -17.78 -7.87
C SER A 56 -18.34 -18.82 -8.24
N ARG A 57 -18.96 -18.66 -9.42
CA ARG A 57 -19.91 -19.62 -9.97
C ARG A 57 -19.32 -21.02 -10.13
N ASP A 58 -18.13 -21.10 -10.71
CA ASP A 58 -17.54 -22.38 -11.13
C ASP A 58 -16.78 -23.07 -9.97
N HIS A 59 -16.49 -22.33 -8.90
CA HIS A 59 -15.87 -22.84 -7.66
C HIS A 59 -16.61 -22.25 -6.46
N PRO A 60 -17.75 -22.84 -6.07
CA PRO A 60 -18.52 -22.38 -4.92
C PRO A 60 -17.77 -22.70 -3.62
N GLY A 61 -17.64 -21.71 -2.75
CA GLY A 61 -16.94 -21.83 -1.48
C GLY A 61 -16.28 -20.51 -1.08
N ASN A 62 -16.18 -20.26 0.22
CA ASN A 62 -15.56 -19.03 0.70
C ASN A 62 -14.04 -19.14 0.64
N ILE A 63 -13.41 -18.29 -0.18
CA ILE A 63 -11.94 -18.26 -0.31
C ILE A 63 -11.25 -17.24 0.61
N VAL A 64 -12.00 -16.45 1.38
CA VAL A 64 -11.44 -15.47 2.32
C VAL A 64 -11.09 -16.17 3.63
N ASN A 65 -9.86 -16.00 4.12
CA ASN A 65 -9.54 -16.42 5.49
C ASN A 65 -10.11 -15.37 6.45
N SER A 66 -10.71 -15.82 7.55
CA SER A 66 -11.31 -15.02 8.60
C SER A 66 -11.07 -15.68 9.97
N HIS A 67 -9.82 -16.09 10.25
CA HIS A 67 -9.44 -16.77 11.50
C HIS A 67 -9.45 -15.85 12.73
N ASP A 68 -8.87 -14.65 12.65
CA ASP A 68 -8.90 -13.56 13.66
C ASP A 68 -9.40 -12.24 13.02
N LEU A 69 -9.44 -11.13 13.76
CA LEU A 69 -9.87 -9.82 13.21
C LEU A 69 -8.77 -9.11 12.40
N GLY A 70 -7.59 -9.73 12.24
CA GLY A 70 -6.48 -9.22 11.43
C GLY A 70 -6.42 -9.82 10.02
N ARG A 71 -7.28 -10.79 9.70
CA ARG A 71 -7.22 -11.58 8.45
C ARG A 71 -8.53 -11.55 7.71
N GLN A 72 -8.69 -10.64 6.76
CA GLN A 72 -9.84 -10.48 5.85
C GLN A 72 -9.34 -9.82 4.55
N ILE A 73 -10.23 -9.36 3.65
CA ILE A 73 -9.85 -8.25 2.75
C ILE A 73 -10.25 -6.95 3.42
N GLN A 74 -9.25 -6.18 3.86
CA GLN A 74 -9.48 -5.03 4.75
C GLN A 74 -8.42 -3.93 4.69
N MET A 75 -8.84 -2.69 4.91
CA MET A 75 -7.92 -1.57 5.10
C MET A 75 -7.13 -1.70 6.40
N SER A 76 -5.84 -1.38 6.32
CA SER A 76 -4.89 -1.33 7.42
C SER A 76 -3.83 -0.27 7.08
N HIS A 77 -3.78 0.77 7.91
CA HIS A 77 -2.93 1.93 7.68
C HIS A 77 -1.92 2.09 8.82
N TYR A 78 -0.80 2.75 8.55
CA TYR A 78 0.32 2.85 9.47
C TYR A 78 0.85 4.27 9.56
N SER A 79 1.04 4.75 10.78
CA SER A 79 1.72 6.01 11.07
C SER A 79 2.33 5.95 12.48
N GLY A 80 3.14 6.95 12.83
CA GLY A 80 3.55 7.15 14.21
C GLY A 80 2.43 7.76 15.05
N PRO A 81 2.64 7.85 16.38
CA PRO A 81 3.89 7.53 17.09
C PRO A 81 4.15 6.02 17.25
N TRP A 82 5.39 5.66 17.60
CA TRP A 82 5.83 4.28 17.88
C TRP A 82 6.52 4.22 19.25
N PRO A 83 5.93 3.60 20.28
CA PRO A 83 4.58 3.03 20.31
C PRO A 83 3.47 4.11 20.19
N TYR A 84 2.27 3.70 19.79
CA TYR A 84 1.06 4.51 19.91
C TYR A 84 0.28 4.09 21.16
N GLU A 85 -0.06 5.07 21.97
CA GLU A 85 -0.69 4.90 23.28
C GLU A 85 -1.80 5.93 23.44
N VAL A 86 -2.88 5.56 24.14
CA VAL A 86 -4.02 6.45 24.39
C VAL A 86 -4.39 6.36 25.87
N GLY A 87 -4.17 7.43 26.63
CA GLY A 87 -4.37 7.43 28.08
C GLY A 87 -3.50 6.38 28.77
N ASP A 88 -4.14 5.45 29.49
CA ASP A 88 -3.51 4.31 30.17
C ASP A 88 -3.37 3.07 29.26
N LYS A 89 -3.97 3.08 28.06
CA LYS A 89 -3.95 1.93 27.15
C LYS A 89 -2.62 1.81 26.42
N LYS A 90 -1.97 0.67 26.63
CA LYS A 90 -0.67 0.29 26.05
C LYS A 90 -0.86 -0.74 24.93
N PRO A 91 -0.02 -0.72 23.88
CA PRO A 91 -0.12 -1.70 22.82
C PRO A 91 0.26 -3.10 23.31
N HIS A 92 -0.41 -4.10 22.76
CA HIS A 92 -0.04 -5.50 22.91
C HIS A 92 1.43 -5.71 22.49
N LYS A 93 2.21 -6.42 23.30
CA LYS A 93 3.68 -6.51 23.13
C LYS A 93 4.12 -7.00 21.75
N ALA A 94 3.38 -7.94 21.16
CA ALA A 94 3.68 -8.47 19.83
C ALA A 94 3.54 -7.42 18.70
N TRP A 95 2.79 -6.35 18.93
CA TRP A 95 2.38 -5.36 17.93
C TRP A 95 2.80 -3.93 18.27
N ALA A 96 3.56 -3.72 19.36
CA ALA A 96 3.98 -2.41 19.83
C ALA A 96 4.79 -1.59 18.80
N GLY A 97 5.44 -2.27 17.86
CA GLY A 97 6.22 -1.65 16.78
C GLY A 97 5.40 -1.14 15.60
N LEU A 98 4.07 -1.37 15.55
CA LEU A 98 3.24 -0.94 14.41
C LEU A 98 2.87 0.56 14.48
N GLY A 99 2.80 1.12 15.69
CA GLY A 99 2.42 2.52 15.91
C GLY A 99 0.91 2.73 15.81
N TRP A 100 0.50 3.87 15.26
CA TRP A 100 -0.89 4.14 14.91
C TRP A 100 -1.29 3.21 13.77
N ASN A 101 -2.20 2.28 14.05
CA ASN A 101 -2.59 1.22 13.11
C ASN A 101 -4.08 0.86 13.22
N PRO A 102 -4.98 1.69 12.65
CA PRO A 102 -6.38 1.33 12.52
C PRO A 102 -6.57 0.24 11.46
N ILE A 103 -7.36 -0.77 11.81
CA ILE A 103 -7.74 -1.88 10.94
C ILE A 103 -9.27 -1.96 10.83
N GLN A 104 -9.78 -2.30 9.64
CA GLN A 104 -11.21 -2.24 9.33
C GLN A 104 -12.07 -3.25 10.10
N THR A 105 -11.56 -4.44 10.43
CA THR A 105 -12.38 -5.52 11.02
C THR A 105 -12.48 -5.40 12.55
N GLY A 106 -11.38 -5.03 13.21
CA GLY A 106 -11.31 -4.91 14.67
C GLY A 106 -9.87 -4.98 15.21
N ASP A 107 -9.73 -5.08 16.54
CA ASP A 107 -8.43 -5.15 17.20
C ASP A 107 -7.99 -6.58 17.56
N CYS A 108 -6.74 -6.72 18.02
CA CYS A 108 -6.17 -8.02 18.41
C CYS A 108 -6.77 -8.60 19.71
N HIS A 109 -7.63 -7.85 20.39
CA HIS A 109 -8.35 -8.25 21.60
C HIS A 109 -9.79 -8.70 21.30
N MET A 110 -10.14 -8.81 20.01
CA MET A 110 -11.44 -9.26 19.50
C MET A 110 -12.57 -8.23 19.63
N ASN A 111 -12.26 -6.94 19.77
CA ASN A 111 -13.28 -5.90 19.67
C ASN A 111 -13.49 -5.53 18.18
N PRO A 112 -14.71 -5.69 17.64
CA PRO A 112 -14.98 -5.42 16.23
C PRO A 112 -15.14 -3.91 15.95
N SER A 113 -14.80 -3.50 14.73
CA SER A 113 -15.06 -2.16 14.23
C SER A 113 -16.54 -1.91 13.98
N LYS A 114 -16.96 -0.65 14.06
CA LYS A 114 -18.36 -0.25 14.01
C LYS A 114 -18.75 0.30 12.65
N VAL A 115 -19.66 -0.36 11.94
CA VAL A 115 -20.34 0.23 10.77
C VAL A 115 -21.24 1.38 11.21
N VAL A 116 -21.08 2.54 10.59
CA VAL A 116 -21.89 3.75 10.83
C VAL A 116 -22.79 4.09 9.65
N GLU A 117 -22.49 3.58 8.46
CA GLU A 117 -23.31 3.77 7.27
C GLU A 117 -23.18 2.55 6.34
N HIS A 118 -24.30 2.13 5.74
CA HIS A 118 -24.33 1.04 4.78
C HIS A 118 -25.42 1.33 3.74
N ARG A 119 -25.08 1.15 2.46
CA ARG A 119 -26.02 1.19 1.34
C ARG A 119 -25.68 0.05 0.39
N ASN A 120 -26.70 -0.62 -0.11
CA ASN A 120 -26.56 -1.65 -1.14
C ASN A 120 -27.80 -1.61 -2.03
N ASP A 121 -27.61 -1.26 -3.29
CA ASP A 121 -28.69 -1.20 -4.29
C ASP A 121 -28.65 -2.37 -5.29
N GLY A 122 -27.79 -3.36 -5.03
CA GLY A 122 -27.54 -4.51 -5.91
C GLY A 122 -26.58 -4.24 -7.07
N ARG A 123 -26.19 -2.98 -7.31
CA ARG A 123 -25.21 -2.57 -8.33
C ARG A 123 -23.92 -2.07 -7.68
N GLU A 124 -24.06 -1.26 -6.64
CA GLU A 124 -22.98 -0.77 -5.80
C GLU A 124 -23.28 -1.09 -4.32
N LEU A 125 -22.23 -1.49 -3.61
CA LEU A 125 -22.25 -1.70 -2.16
C LEU A 125 -21.28 -0.72 -1.51
N TYR A 126 -21.85 0.17 -0.71
CA TYR A 126 -21.14 1.18 0.06
C TYR A 126 -21.19 0.88 1.56
N ILE A 127 -20.05 0.97 2.22
CA ILE A 127 -19.90 0.81 3.67
C ILE A 127 -19.03 1.94 4.20
N LYS A 128 -19.39 2.45 5.38
CA LYS A 128 -18.57 3.34 6.20
C LYS A 128 -18.45 2.79 7.61
N CYS A 129 -17.25 2.73 8.17
CA CYS A 129 -17.02 2.30 9.53
C CYS A 129 -16.03 3.19 10.28
N ILE A 130 -16.06 3.07 11.62
CA ILE A 130 -15.01 3.52 12.52
C ILE A 130 -14.14 2.27 12.78
N PRO A 131 -12.88 2.25 12.30
CA PRO A 131 -11.96 1.13 12.53
C PRO A 131 -11.52 1.05 13.99
N MET A 132 -10.83 -0.02 14.37
CA MET A 132 -10.20 -0.15 15.69
C MET A 132 -8.67 -0.11 15.56
N GLN A 133 -7.98 0.45 16.54
CA GLN A 133 -6.53 0.41 16.64
C GLN A 133 -6.08 -1.01 16.97
N TRP A 134 -5.50 -1.71 16.00
CA TRP A 134 -5.12 -3.10 16.12
C TRP A 134 -4.33 -3.47 17.39
N PRO A 135 -3.26 -2.75 17.76
CA PRO A 135 -2.45 -3.16 18.90
C PRO A 135 -3.09 -2.80 20.25
N LEU A 136 -4.14 -1.99 20.30
CA LEU A 136 -4.76 -1.52 21.55
C LEU A 136 -6.03 -2.32 21.87
N ASP A 137 -6.39 -2.38 23.14
CA ASP A 137 -7.64 -3.02 23.58
C ASP A 137 -8.78 -2.02 23.54
N ASN A 138 -9.73 -2.23 22.63
CA ASN A 138 -10.98 -1.48 22.51
C ASN A 138 -10.75 0.03 22.38
N VAL A 139 -9.90 0.42 21.44
CA VAL A 139 -9.63 1.82 21.08
C VAL A 139 -10.05 2.06 19.63
N PRO A 140 -11.13 2.84 19.39
CA PRO A 140 -11.49 3.26 18.05
C PRO A 140 -10.37 4.05 17.38
N GLY A 141 -10.25 3.94 16.06
CA GLY A 141 -9.37 4.79 15.27
C GLY A 141 -9.94 6.20 15.13
N ASP A 142 -9.05 7.20 15.11
CA ASP A 142 -9.39 8.61 14.85
C ASP A 142 -9.55 8.86 13.33
N CYS A 143 -10.28 7.98 12.65
CA CYS A 143 -10.49 8.03 11.21
C CYS A 143 -11.78 7.32 10.81
N LEU A 144 -12.20 7.55 9.57
CA LEU A 144 -13.33 6.87 8.96
C LEU A 144 -12.84 6.08 7.75
N PHE A 145 -13.29 4.84 7.66
CA PHE A 145 -13.00 3.93 6.57
C PHE A 145 -14.24 3.78 5.71
N GLU A 146 -14.10 3.95 4.40
CA GLU A 146 -15.18 3.81 3.44
C GLU A 146 -14.77 2.90 2.27
N THR A 147 -15.73 2.10 1.80
CA THR A 147 -15.55 1.24 0.64
C THR A 147 -16.72 1.36 -0.31
N TRP A 148 -16.46 1.37 -1.61
CA TRP A 148 -17.45 1.23 -2.69
C TRP A 148 -17.07 0.03 -3.52
N THR A 149 -17.99 -0.93 -3.67
CA THR A 149 -17.77 -2.16 -4.43
C THR A 149 -18.75 -2.25 -5.59
N THR A 150 -18.24 -2.60 -6.77
CA THR A 150 -19.05 -2.93 -7.95
C THR A 150 -18.52 -4.21 -8.62
N LEU A 151 -19.37 -4.89 -9.39
CA LEU A 151 -19.03 -6.12 -10.11
C LEU A 151 -19.24 -5.93 -11.62
N GLU A 152 -18.27 -6.36 -12.43
CA GLU A 152 -18.38 -6.42 -13.90
C GLU A 152 -17.79 -7.75 -14.41
N GLY A 153 -18.66 -8.68 -14.82
CA GLY A 153 -18.25 -10.05 -15.10
C GLY A 153 -17.48 -10.66 -13.92
N PRO A 154 -16.25 -11.19 -14.11
CA PRO A 154 -15.46 -11.75 -13.01
C PRO A 154 -14.64 -10.71 -12.25
N VAL A 155 -14.74 -9.42 -12.62
CA VAL A 155 -13.96 -8.33 -12.03
C VAL A 155 -14.73 -7.71 -10.86
N ILE A 156 -14.06 -7.62 -9.72
CA ILE A 156 -14.52 -6.88 -8.55
C ILE A 156 -13.73 -5.58 -8.51
N ARG A 157 -14.41 -4.45 -8.54
CA ARG A 157 -13.77 -3.14 -8.39
C ARG A 157 -14.08 -2.59 -7.01
N MET A 158 -13.04 -2.28 -6.25
CA MET A 158 -13.19 -1.65 -4.95
C MET A 158 -12.45 -0.32 -4.91
N ARG A 159 -13.17 0.74 -4.54
CA ARG A 159 -12.61 2.02 -4.12
C ARG A 159 -12.61 2.05 -2.59
N TYR A 160 -11.55 2.60 -2.02
CA TYR A 160 -11.34 2.73 -0.60
C TYR A 160 -11.07 4.19 -0.27
N ARG A 161 -11.48 4.62 0.93
CA ARG A 161 -11.13 5.91 1.48
C ARG A 161 -10.88 5.81 2.98
N CYS A 162 -9.76 6.35 3.42
CA CYS A 162 -9.49 6.67 4.81
C CYS A 162 -9.57 8.19 4.98
N THR A 163 -10.46 8.66 5.85
CA THR A 163 -10.52 10.07 6.26
C THR A 163 -9.97 10.18 7.67
N ASN A 164 -8.76 10.73 7.80
CA ASN A 164 -8.13 10.94 9.11
C ASN A 164 -8.68 12.19 9.79
N HIS A 165 -8.84 12.10 11.11
CA HIS A 165 -9.23 13.19 12.00
C HIS A 165 -8.43 13.13 13.32
N ARG A 166 -7.12 12.93 13.22
CA ARG A 166 -6.25 12.77 14.38
C ARG A 166 -6.02 14.10 15.09
N ASP A 167 -6.13 14.11 16.41
CA ASP A 167 -5.78 15.30 17.21
C ASP A 167 -4.27 15.59 17.17
N ASP A 168 -3.45 14.54 17.10
CA ASP A 168 -2.00 14.65 16.92
C ASP A 168 -1.65 15.09 15.50
N LYS A 169 -1.10 16.31 15.40
CA LYS A 169 -0.71 16.97 14.14
C LYS A 169 0.77 16.80 13.80
N THR A 170 1.49 15.96 14.52
CA THR A 170 2.91 15.67 14.25
C THR A 170 3.06 15.08 12.85
N GLN A 171 3.98 15.64 12.05
CA GLN A 171 4.34 15.05 10.76
C GLN A 171 5.24 13.84 10.99
N TYR A 172 4.68 12.63 10.84
CA TYR A 172 5.46 11.40 10.91
C TYR A 172 6.16 11.08 9.58
N ARG A 173 7.20 10.25 9.69
CA ARG A 173 7.88 9.68 8.51
C ARG A 173 6.90 8.90 7.64
N PRO A 174 7.15 8.80 6.33
CA PRO A 174 6.32 7.97 5.46
C PRO A 174 6.38 6.50 5.90
N CYS A 175 5.26 5.80 5.75
CA CYS A 175 5.11 4.39 6.12
C CYS A 175 4.47 3.59 4.99
N PRO A 176 4.78 2.28 4.88
CA PRO A 176 4.07 1.39 3.96
C PRO A 176 2.61 1.28 4.40
N GLN A 177 1.68 1.53 3.47
CA GLN A 177 0.24 1.34 3.67
C GLN A 177 -0.20 0.07 2.94
N GLU A 178 -1.08 -0.73 3.55
CA GLU A 178 -1.71 -1.89 2.89
C GLU A 178 -2.98 -1.44 2.15
N LEU A 179 -3.06 -1.70 0.84
CA LEU A 179 -4.04 -1.05 -0.03
C LEU A 179 -4.93 -2.00 -0.84
N PRO A 180 -5.74 -2.89 -0.24
CA PRO A 180 -5.81 -3.28 1.16
C PRO A 180 -4.94 -4.53 1.45
N ALA A 181 -4.97 -5.02 2.69
CA ALA A 181 -4.53 -6.37 3.01
C ALA A 181 -5.54 -7.40 2.45
N VAL A 182 -5.04 -8.47 1.84
CA VAL A 182 -5.87 -9.56 1.27
C VAL A 182 -5.43 -10.89 1.86
N TYR A 183 -6.28 -11.49 2.68
CA TYR A 183 -6.06 -12.83 3.24
C TYR A 183 -7.01 -13.86 2.64
N THR A 184 -6.46 -14.91 2.04
CA THR A 184 -7.22 -16.04 1.51
C THR A 184 -6.99 -17.30 2.33
N ILE A 185 -7.90 -18.26 2.18
CA ILE A 185 -7.71 -19.61 2.69
C ILE A 185 -6.33 -20.17 2.27
N SER A 186 -5.76 -21.00 3.14
CA SER A 186 -4.42 -21.56 2.91
C SER A 186 -4.36 -22.60 1.78
N ARG A 187 -5.49 -23.01 1.20
CA ARG A 187 -5.53 -23.73 -0.07
C ARG A 187 -4.91 -22.93 -1.22
N LEU A 188 -5.11 -21.61 -1.24
CA LEU A 188 -4.61 -20.70 -2.27
C LEU A 188 -3.16 -20.26 -1.95
N TRP A 189 -2.28 -21.23 -1.76
CA TRP A 189 -0.97 -21.02 -1.14
C TRP A 189 0.11 -20.48 -2.09
N ARG A 190 -0.09 -20.58 -3.40
CA ARG A 190 0.91 -20.17 -4.39
C ARG A 190 0.75 -18.69 -4.68
N LEU A 191 1.70 -17.90 -4.19
CA LEU A 191 1.79 -16.48 -4.51
C LEU A 191 2.51 -16.31 -5.86
N MET A 192 1.75 -15.92 -6.88
CA MET A 192 2.20 -15.83 -8.27
C MET A 192 2.20 -14.38 -8.75
N SER A 193 3.25 -13.97 -9.46
CA SER A 193 3.31 -12.66 -10.13
C SER A 193 4.37 -12.68 -11.23
N TYR A 194 4.33 -11.71 -12.15
CA TYR A 194 5.46 -11.45 -13.04
C TYR A 194 6.41 -10.44 -12.38
N THR A 195 7.64 -10.87 -12.11
CA THR A 195 8.69 -10.07 -11.45
C THR A 195 9.90 -9.81 -12.35
N GLY A 196 9.81 -10.15 -13.63
CA GLY A 196 10.89 -10.01 -14.61
C GLY A 196 10.97 -8.62 -15.23
N ASP A 197 11.94 -8.42 -16.13
CA ASP A 197 12.26 -7.14 -16.75
C ASP A 197 11.59 -6.90 -18.12
N LYS A 198 10.75 -7.84 -18.58
CA LYS A 198 9.99 -7.78 -19.85
C LYS A 198 8.48 -7.85 -19.60
N PRO A 199 7.90 -6.93 -18.82
CA PRO A 199 6.49 -6.98 -18.47
C PRO A 199 5.63 -6.94 -19.72
N PHE A 200 4.51 -7.64 -19.67
CA PHE A 200 3.50 -7.68 -20.73
C PHE A 200 3.94 -8.40 -22.02
N THR A 201 4.98 -9.22 -21.95
CA THR A 201 5.42 -10.10 -23.04
C THR A 201 4.95 -11.55 -22.87
N ASN A 202 4.15 -11.81 -21.84
CA ASN A 202 3.71 -13.15 -21.43
C ASN A 202 4.87 -14.10 -21.02
N ASP A 203 6.01 -13.53 -20.62
CA ASP A 203 7.16 -14.27 -20.11
C ASP A 203 6.82 -14.97 -18.76
N ALA A 204 7.66 -15.92 -18.34
CA ALA A 204 7.36 -16.84 -17.24
C ALA A 204 7.03 -16.14 -15.92
N LEU A 205 6.02 -16.67 -15.20
CA LEU A 205 5.64 -16.19 -13.88
C LEU A 205 6.58 -16.69 -12.80
N THR A 206 6.72 -15.89 -11.74
CA THR A 206 7.47 -16.24 -10.54
C THR A 206 6.51 -16.72 -9.46
N HIS A 207 6.82 -17.86 -8.85
CA HIS A 207 6.26 -18.24 -7.56
C HIS A 207 7.06 -17.55 -6.45
N VAL A 208 6.51 -16.49 -5.89
CA VAL A 208 7.13 -15.70 -4.83
C VAL A 208 7.04 -16.47 -3.52
N LYS A 209 8.20 -16.70 -2.87
CA LYS A 209 8.31 -17.48 -1.64
C LYS A 209 8.69 -16.60 -0.45
N ASN A 210 8.19 -16.98 0.72
CA ASN A 210 8.56 -16.39 2.00
C ASN A 210 8.99 -17.46 3.00
N ASP A 211 9.49 -17.03 4.16
CA ASP A 211 9.77 -17.91 5.30
C ASP A 211 8.90 -17.48 6.49
N TYR A 212 7.82 -18.24 6.70
CA TYR A 212 6.82 -17.90 7.71
C TYR A 212 7.31 -18.08 9.16
N ARG A 213 8.49 -18.68 9.37
CA ARG A 213 9.10 -18.85 10.69
C ARG A 213 9.85 -17.60 11.15
N LYS A 214 10.07 -16.63 10.26
CA LYS A 214 10.70 -15.35 10.62
C LYS A 214 9.75 -14.47 11.44
N PRO A 215 10.29 -13.58 12.30
CA PRO A 215 9.47 -12.64 13.09
C PRO A 215 8.52 -11.80 12.24
N TRP A 216 8.94 -11.42 11.02
CA TRP A 216 8.06 -10.87 9.99
C TRP A 216 8.00 -11.85 8.81
N PRO A 217 6.87 -12.54 8.60
CA PRO A 217 6.82 -13.65 7.65
C PRO A 217 6.66 -13.16 6.20
N TRP A 218 6.20 -11.94 5.97
CA TRP A 218 5.87 -11.46 4.62
C TRP A 218 7.11 -11.02 3.84
N THR A 219 7.16 -11.39 2.57
CA THR A 219 8.24 -10.96 1.66
C THR A 219 7.78 -9.77 0.83
N ARG A 220 8.70 -8.85 0.57
CA ARG A 220 8.51 -7.73 -0.37
C ARG A 220 8.97 -8.16 -1.75
N PHE A 221 8.20 -7.83 -2.78
CA PHE A 221 8.57 -8.03 -4.19
C PHE A 221 7.99 -6.93 -5.08
N ILE A 222 8.53 -6.83 -6.30
CA ILE A 222 8.05 -5.90 -7.33
C ILE A 222 7.34 -6.72 -8.42
N ALA A 223 6.05 -6.46 -8.59
CA ALA A 223 5.25 -6.99 -9.68
C ALA A 223 5.32 -6.02 -10.88
N THR A 224 6.12 -6.35 -11.89
CA THR A 224 6.35 -5.44 -13.03
C THR A 224 5.15 -5.35 -13.98
N GLU A 225 4.17 -6.24 -13.83
CA GLU A 225 2.84 -6.16 -14.44
C GLU A 225 1.75 -5.61 -13.48
N ARG A 226 2.15 -5.16 -12.28
CA ARG A 226 1.29 -4.50 -11.26
C ARG A 226 0.16 -5.36 -10.66
N TRP A 227 0.28 -6.68 -10.76
CA TRP A 227 -0.63 -7.63 -10.12
C TRP A 227 0.12 -8.77 -9.43
N ALA A 228 -0.56 -9.39 -8.46
CA ALA A 228 -0.16 -10.65 -7.84
C ALA A 228 -1.40 -11.51 -7.61
N ALA A 229 -1.24 -12.83 -7.50
CA ALA A 229 -2.35 -13.76 -7.30
C ALA A 229 -2.01 -14.82 -6.26
N LEU A 230 -3.01 -15.21 -5.47
CA LEU A 230 -2.98 -16.35 -4.56
C LEU A 230 -3.81 -17.46 -5.20
N VAL A 231 -3.15 -18.55 -5.62
CA VAL A 231 -3.79 -19.66 -6.35
C VAL A 231 -3.48 -21.02 -5.73
N ASP A 232 -4.32 -22.00 -6.05
CA ASP A 232 -4.12 -23.40 -5.70
C ASP A 232 -3.16 -24.12 -6.66
N ASP A 233 -3.01 -25.44 -6.48
CA ASP A 233 -2.18 -26.28 -7.34
C ASP A 233 -2.73 -26.45 -8.77
N ASN A 234 -3.99 -26.05 -9.00
CA ASN A 234 -4.64 -26.09 -10.31
C ASN A 234 -4.68 -24.72 -11.00
N ASP A 235 -3.87 -23.77 -10.52
CA ASP A 235 -3.80 -22.39 -11.02
C ASP A 235 -5.13 -21.64 -10.91
N TRP A 236 -6.00 -21.96 -9.96
CA TRP A 236 -7.23 -21.23 -9.70
C TRP A 236 -7.14 -20.46 -8.37
N GLY A 237 -7.66 -19.23 -8.33
CA GLY A 237 -7.71 -18.46 -7.09
C GLY A 237 -8.08 -16.99 -7.27
N LEU A 238 -7.45 -16.12 -6.49
CA LEU A 238 -7.74 -14.69 -6.41
C LEU A 238 -6.53 -13.86 -6.88
N GLY A 239 -6.74 -13.04 -7.90
CA GLY A 239 -5.82 -12.01 -8.34
C GLY A 239 -6.11 -10.66 -7.68
N VAL A 240 -5.05 -9.88 -7.45
CA VAL A 240 -5.08 -8.51 -6.92
C VAL A 240 -4.27 -7.60 -7.84
N PHE A 241 -4.86 -6.50 -8.28
CA PHE A 241 -4.24 -5.55 -9.20
C PHE A 241 -4.33 -4.12 -8.65
N LYS A 242 -3.24 -3.37 -8.87
CA LYS A 242 -3.15 -1.96 -8.49
C LYS A 242 -2.40 -1.18 -9.56
N ASP A 243 -3.15 -0.47 -10.41
CA ASP A 243 -2.61 0.15 -11.62
C ASP A 243 -1.55 1.24 -11.37
N ASP A 244 -1.68 1.98 -10.27
CA ASP A 244 -0.81 3.08 -9.89
C ASP A 244 0.39 2.64 -9.02
N GLY A 245 0.62 1.33 -8.88
CA GLY A 245 1.65 0.75 -8.02
C GLY A 245 2.54 -0.31 -8.68
N GLY A 246 3.08 -1.21 -7.86
CA GLY A 246 3.97 -2.29 -8.29
C GLY A 246 4.71 -2.98 -7.14
N GLU A 247 4.77 -2.37 -5.95
CA GLU A 247 5.25 -3.05 -4.75
C GLU A 247 4.13 -3.89 -4.13
N PHE A 248 4.45 -5.13 -3.80
CA PHE A 248 3.57 -6.03 -3.07
C PHE A 248 4.32 -6.68 -1.92
N HIS A 249 3.63 -6.84 -0.80
CA HIS A 249 4.07 -7.70 0.30
C HIS A 249 3.18 -8.93 0.32
N GLY A 250 3.73 -10.11 0.59
CA GLY A 250 2.93 -11.33 0.53
C GLY A 250 3.63 -12.58 1.04
N GLY A 251 2.88 -13.68 1.10
CA GLY A 251 3.39 -15.00 1.42
C GLY A 251 2.35 -15.91 2.08
N ILE A 252 2.83 -16.99 2.69
CA ILE A 252 2.01 -17.91 3.48
C ILE A 252 2.36 -17.81 4.96
N HIS A 253 1.39 -18.16 5.81
CA HIS A 253 1.61 -18.40 7.24
C HIS A 253 1.11 -19.79 7.62
N GLY A 254 1.99 -20.60 8.21
CA GLY A 254 1.73 -22.00 8.55
C GLY A 254 1.83 -22.95 7.35
N GLU A 255 1.73 -24.25 7.63
CA GLU A 255 1.89 -25.32 6.64
C GLU A 255 0.56 -25.94 6.21
N GLY A 256 -0.56 -25.55 6.81
CA GLY A 256 -1.88 -26.00 6.42
C GLY A 256 -2.21 -25.64 4.96
N ARG A 257 -3.03 -26.48 4.31
CA ARG A 257 -3.61 -26.26 2.98
C ARG A 257 -5.11 -26.49 3.06
N SER A 258 -5.74 -25.70 3.91
CA SER A 258 -7.14 -25.87 4.31
C SER A 258 -8.08 -25.02 3.46
N ASP A 259 -9.25 -25.57 3.18
CA ASP A 259 -10.40 -24.86 2.61
C ASP A 259 -11.26 -24.19 3.69
N ASP A 260 -10.98 -24.44 4.98
CA ASP A 260 -11.68 -23.81 6.09
C ASP A 260 -11.29 -22.32 6.22
N PRO A 261 -12.25 -21.39 6.04
CA PRO A 261 -12.04 -19.96 6.25
C PRO A 261 -11.56 -19.60 7.66
N ARG A 262 -11.82 -20.45 8.66
CA ARG A 262 -11.42 -20.25 10.05
C ARG A 262 -10.08 -20.92 10.39
N HIS A 263 -9.37 -21.52 9.43
CA HIS A 263 -8.10 -22.18 9.72
C HIS A 263 -6.98 -21.18 10.06
N GLY A 264 -6.09 -21.56 10.98
CA GLY A 264 -4.98 -20.71 11.44
C GLY A 264 -3.88 -20.47 10.41
N SER A 265 -3.70 -21.38 9.44
CA SER A 265 -2.86 -21.14 8.26
C SER A 265 -3.60 -20.30 7.22
N THR A 266 -2.87 -19.39 6.57
CA THR A 266 -3.43 -18.42 5.61
C THR A 266 -2.43 -18.10 4.50
N ALA A 267 -2.93 -17.53 3.40
CA ALA A 267 -2.11 -16.88 2.39
C ALA A 267 -2.47 -15.39 2.33
N TYR A 268 -1.47 -14.56 2.09
CA TYR A 268 -1.57 -13.11 2.20
C TYR A 268 -0.89 -12.42 1.01
N VAL A 269 -1.53 -11.35 0.55
CA VAL A 269 -0.93 -10.40 -0.38
C VAL A 269 -1.52 -9.01 -0.12
N ALA A 270 -0.70 -7.97 -0.24
CA ALA A 270 -1.14 -6.59 -0.20
C ALA A 270 -0.33 -5.77 -1.20
N PRO A 271 -0.96 -4.98 -2.09
CA PRO A 271 -0.27 -3.91 -2.77
C PRO A 271 0.09 -2.80 -1.77
N ILE A 272 1.27 -2.21 -1.94
CA ILE A 272 1.85 -1.24 -1.00
C ILE A 272 2.17 0.08 -1.69
N HIS A 273 1.82 1.19 -1.04
CA HIS A 273 2.48 2.48 -1.26
C HIS A 273 3.13 2.98 0.03
N GLN A 274 4.25 3.68 -0.11
CA GLN A 274 4.75 4.53 0.98
C GLN A 274 3.93 5.82 0.99
N GLU A 275 3.52 6.27 2.17
CA GLU A 275 2.72 7.49 2.29
C GLU A 275 3.10 8.31 3.52
N ASN A 276 3.19 9.63 3.34
CA ASN A 276 3.20 10.59 4.45
C ASN A 276 1.75 10.83 4.88
N LEU A 277 1.25 10.02 5.82
CA LEU A 277 -0.15 10.04 6.24
C LEU A 277 -0.43 11.22 7.19
N ASP A 278 -0.90 12.35 6.64
CA ASP A 278 -1.23 13.53 7.45
C ASP A 278 -2.38 13.26 8.43
N TRP A 279 -2.41 14.06 9.50
CA TRP A 279 -3.42 13.98 10.57
C TRP A 279 -4.86 14.18 10.08
N ASN A 280 -5.04 14.87 8.95
CA ASN A 280 -6.32 15.20 8.33
C ASN A 280 -6.45 14.71 6.87
N ILE A 281 -5.62 13.76 6.44
CA ILE A 281 -5.62 13.30 5.04
C ILE A 281 -6.96 12.65 4.67
N VAL A 282 -7.42 12.93 3.45
CA VAL A 282 -8.44 12.13 2.77
C VAL A 282 -7.70 11.24 1.77
N TYR A 283 -7.47 10.00 2.16
CA TYR A 283 -6.63 9.05 1.43
C TYR A 283 -7.49 8.07 0.65
N GLU A 284 -7.56 8.23 -0.67
CA GLU A 284 -8.32 7.37 -1.56
C GLU A 284 -7.40 6.45 -2.38
N HIS A 285 -7.82 5.20 -2.59
CA HIS A 285 -7.18 4.30 -3.54
C HIS A 285 -8.19 3.35 -4.18
N ARG A 286 -7.76 2.68 -5.26
CA ARG A 286 -8.52 1.63 -5.94
C ARG A 286 -7.69 0.37 -6.02
N THR A 287 -8.40 -0.76 -5.97
CA THR A 287 -7.83 -2.10 -6.12
C THR A 287 -8.87 -2.96 -6.82
N GLU A 288 -8.43 -3.66 -7.86
CA GLU A 288 -9.26 -4.57 -8.63
C GLU A 288 -8.89 -6.02 -8.31
N TYR A 289 -9.91 -6.88 -8.33
CA TYR A 289 -9.75 -8.30 -8.10
C TYR A 289 -10.38 -9.09 -9.24
N VAL A 290 -9.79 -10.25 -9.51
CA VAL A 290 -10.36 -11.24 -10.43
C VAL A 290 -10.28 -12.60 -9.76
N VAL A 291 -11.41 -13.31 -9.71
CA VAL A 291 -11.45 -14.71 -9.29
C VAL A 291 -11.43 -15.58 -10.54
N GLY A 292 -10.50 -16.53 -10.63
CA GLY A 292 -10.41 -17.38 -11.81
C GLY A 292 -9.08 -18.11 -11.98
N LYS A 293 -8.84 -18.59 -13.21
CA LYS A 293 -7.57 -19.20 -13.60
C LYS A 293 -6.47 -18.14 -13.74
N LEU A 294 -5.24 -18.50 -13.38
CA LEU A 294 -4.08 -17.62 -13.31
C LEU A 294 -3.76 -16.92 -14.64
N ASP A 295 -3.92 -17.61 -15.76
CA ASP A 295 -3.72 -17.07 -17.11
C ASP A 295 -4.78 -16.00 -17.46
N GLU A 296 -6.04 -16.26 -17.15
CA GLU A 296 -7.14 -15.30 -17.34
C GLU A 296 -7.04 -14.11 -16.37
N ILE A 297 -6.58 -14.32 -15.14
CA ILE A 297 -6.24 -13.25 -14.19
C ILE A 297 -5.19 -12.32 -14.82
N ARG A 298 -4.04 -12.87 -15.25
CA ARG A 298 -2.95 -12.11 -15.88
C ARG A 298 -3.45 -11.36 -17.12
N LYS A 299 -4.19 -12.03 -18.00
CA LYS A 299 -4.72 -11.45 -19.23
C LYS A 299 -5.61 -10.24 -18.96
N ARG A 300 -6.53 -10.34 -17.99
CA ARG A 300 -7.44 -9.23 -17.63
C ARG A 300 -6.70 -8.06 -17.00
N PHE A 301 -5.82 -8.32 -16.05
CA PHE A 301 -5.02 -7.25 -15.43
C PHE A 301 -4.11 -6.55 -16.43
N ASN A 302 -3.46 -7.31 -17.32
CA ASN A 302 -2.62 -6.73 -18.36
C ASN A 302 -3.42 -5.88 -19.37
N ALA A 303 -4.69 -6.21 -19.61
CA ALA A 303 -5.59 -5.41 -20.43
C ALA A 303 -6.07 -4.13 -19.73
N MET A 304 -6.15 -4.13 -18.39
CA MET A 304 -6.52 -2.95 -17.59
C MET A 304 -5.33 -2.01 -17.32
N ALA A 305 -4.09 -2.50 -17.39
CA ALA A 305 -2.90 -1.74 -17.02
C ALA A 305 -2.64 -0.51 -17.91
N THR A 306 -2.48 0.65 -17.27
CA THR A 306 -2.09 1.91 -17.92
C THR A 306 -0.71 1.79 -18.56
N ARG A 307 -0.62 2.14 -19.85
CA ARG A 307 0.59 2.01 -20.68
C ARG A 307 1.33 3.33 -20.95
N THR A 308 0.78 4.44 -20.47
CA THR A 308 1.42 5.75 -20.60
C THR A 308 2.52 5.93 -19.55
N PRO A 309 3.55 6.73 -19.83
CA PRO A 309 4.52 7.13 -18.83
C PRO A 309 3.86 7.77 -17.59
N PRO A 310 4.45 7.61 -16.39
CA PRO A 310 3.94 8.24 -15.19
C PRO A 310 3.87 9.77 -15.29
N ALA A 311 2.79 10.33 -14.78
CA ALA A 311 2.55 11.76 -14.74
C ALA A 311 1.93 12.14 -13.39
N TRP A 312 2.66 12.94 -12.61
CA TRP A 312 2.18 13.45 -11.33
C TRP A 312 1.79 14.91 -11.43
N ARG A 313 0.63 15.25 -10.85
CA ARG A 313 0.04 16.60 -10.82
C ARG A 313 -0.44 16.88 -9.40
N PHE A 314 0.27 17.77 -8.71
CA PHE A 314 0.08 18.01 -7.28
C PHE A 314 -1.06 18.99 -6.99
N ALA A 315 -2.22 18.75 -7.61
CA ALA A 315 -3.36 19.65 -7.52
C ALA A 315 -4.03 19.59 -6.13
N THR A 316 -4.23 18.37 -5.62
CA THR A 316 -5.01 18.10 -4.40
C THR A 316 -4.24 17.32 -3.35
N ASP A 317 -3.26 16.53 -3.76
CA ASP A 317 -2.49 15.63 -2.91
C ASP A 317 -1.09 15.35 -3.51
N ARG A 318 -0.29 14.58 -2.78
CA ARG A 318 1.09 14.23 -3.17
C ARG A 318 1.16 13.06 -4.16
N GLN A 319 0.05 12.39 -4.47
CA GLN A 319 0.03 11.20 -5.33
C GLN A 319 1.10 10.17 -4.94
N HIS A 320 1.18 9.88 -3.63
CA HIS A 320 2.15 8.99 -2.99
C HIS A 320 3.62 9.40 -3.12
N TRP A 321 3.91 10.62 -3.59
CA TRP A 321 5.24 11.19 -3.38
C TRP A 321 5.46 11.41 -1.90
N THR A 322 6.58 10.92 -1.43
CA THR A 322 6.99 11.07 -0.04
C THR A 322 8.15 12.03 0.08
N PHE A 323 8.35 12.57 1.27
CA PHE A 323 9.51 13.39 1.58
C PHE A 323 10.14 12.98 2.90
N ARG A 324 11.45 13.24 3.00
CA ARG A 324 12.24 13.13 4.22
C ARG A 324 13.07 14.38 4.39
N ASP A 325 13.42 14.67 5.65
CA ASP A 325 14.31 15.78 6.01
C ASP A 325 13.82 17.15 5.52
N ALA A 326 12.51 17.30 5.38
CA ALA A 326 11.81 18.51 4.97
C ALA A 326 10.45 18.58 5.66
N THR A 327 9.74 19.70 5.49
CA THR A 327 8.31 19.83 5.79
C THR A 327 7.59 20.37 4.55
N ASP A 328 6.26 20.36 4.54
CA ASP A 328 5.50 21.01 3.48
C ASP A 328 4.26 21.73 4.05
N GLN A 329 3.34 22.16 3.18
CA GLN A 329 2.15 22.89 3.60
C GLN A 329 1.07 22.03 4.28
N GLY A 330 1.27 20.72 4.43
CA GLY A 330 0.26 19.78 4.90
C GLY A 330 -0.80 19.46 3.83
N PHE A 331 -1.92 18.87 4.28
CA PHE A 331 -3.05 18.48 3.43
C PHE A 331 -4.28 19.35 3.71
N PRO A 332 -5.14 19.66 2.70
CA PRO A 332 -4.99 19.34 1.29
C PRO A 332 -3.99 20.27 0.58
N LEU A 333 -3.45 19.80 -0.55
CA LEU A 333 -2.69 20.67 -1.45
C LEU A 333 -3.62 21.66 -2.17
N LYS A 334 -3.06 22.78 -2.61
CA LYS A 334 -3.79 23.86 -3.28
C LYS A 334 -3.16 24.19 -4.63
N GLY A 335 -3.24 23.25 -5.57
CA GLY A 335 -2.73 23.40 -6.93
C GLY A 335 -1.21 23.17 -7.07
N GLU A 336 -0.50 22.88 -5.98
CA GLU A 336 0.95 22.70 -5.92
C GLU A 336 1.37 21.93 -4.66
N TRP A 337 2.54 21.30 -4.70
CA TRP A 337 3.25 20.76 -3.55
C TRP A 337 4.43 21.68 -3.19
N ARG A 338 4.39 22.28 -1.99
CA ARG A 338 5.35 23.27 -1.52
C ARG A 338 6.16 22.71 -0.36
N VAL A 339 7.38 22.30 -0.66
CA VAL A 339 8.30 21.72 0.31
C VAL A 339 9.23 22.80 0.84
N ARG A 340 9.32 22.90 2.17
CA ARG A 340 10.18 23.80 2.92
C ARG A 340 11.39 23.05 3.46
N PHE A 341 12.57 23.65 3.32
CA PHE A 341 13.83 23.03 3.72
C PHE A 341 14.19 23.39 5.15
N GLY A 342 14.72 22.39 5.86
CA GLY A 342 15.33 22.56 7.17
C GLY A 342 16.85 22.66 7.08
N ASP A 343 17.53 22.07 8.04
CA ASP A 343 18.99 21.95 8.15
C ASP A 343 19.54 20.63 7.56
N ARG A 344 18.68 19.64 7.34
CA ARG A 344 19.01 18.33 6.76
C ARG A 344 18.65 18.26 5.28
N LYS A 345 19.42 17.48 4.51
CA LYS A 345 19.31 17.40 3.05
C LYS A 345 17.96 16.79 2.66
N PRO A 346 17.04 17.57 2.06
CA PRO A 346 15.71 17.10 1.74
C PRO A 346 15.77 16.10 0.59
N ARG A 347 14.90 15.09 0.64
CA ARG A 347 14.71 14.14 -0.44
C ARG A 347 13.24 13.87 -0.69
N LEU A 348 12.83 14.02 -1.94
CA LEU A 348 11.49 13.72 -2.43
C LEU A 348 11.55 12.43 -3.23
N GLU A 349 10.68 11.47 -2.97
CA GLU A 349 10.69 10.16 -3.65
C GLU A 349 9.32 9.85 -4.24
N SER A 350 9.30 9.39 -5.48
CA SER A 350 8.06 8.96 -6.14
C SER A 350 7.51 7.67 -5.50
N PRO A 351 6.23 7.35 -5.71
CA PRO A 351 5.78 5.98 -5.52
C PRO A 351 6.56 5.03 -6.42
N LEU A 352 6.53 3.74 -6.05
CA LEU A 352 7.02 2.69 -6.92
C LEU A 352 6.02 2.50 -8.06
N GLN A 353 6.45 2.83 -9.27
CA GLN A 353 5.77 2.52 -10.52
C GLN A 353 6.80 1.95 -11.50
N VAL A 354 6.34 1.15 -12.45
CA VAL A 354 7.23 0.48 -13.42
C VAL A 354 6.96 1.02 -14.82
N TRP A 355 8.02 1.49 -15.49
CA TRP A 355 8.00 1.93 -16.88
C TRP A 355 9.33 1.62 -17.57
N ARG A 356 9.32 1.60 -18.91
CA ARG A 356 10.56 1.43 -19.69
C ARG A 356 11.23 2.78 -19.92
N ALA A 357 12.54 2.85 -19.74
CA ALA A 357 13.34 4.04 -19.98
C ALA A 357 13.17 4.58 -21.42
N ASP A 358 13.11 3.70 -22.41
CA ASP A 358 12.93 4.05 -23.83
C ASP A 358 11.55 4.66 -24.14
N SER A 359 10.51 4.30 -23.39
CA SER A 359 9.16 4.88 -23.52
C SER A 359 9.00 6.24 -22.83
N ALA A 360 9.96 6.62 -21.98
CA ALA A 360 9.92 7.82 -21.14
C ALA A 360 11.30 8.53 -21.07
N PRO A 361 11.90 8.90 -22.22
CA PRO A 361 13.27 9.40 -22.27
C PRO A 361 13.47 10.80 -21.68
N ALA A 362 12.39 11.54 -21.39
CA ALA A 362 12.47 12.90 -20.87
C ALA A 362 11.60 13.07 -19.61
N LEU A 363 11.99 14.03 -18.78
CA LEU A 363 11.24 14.48 -17.61
C LEU A 363 10.98 15.98 -17.67
N ASP A 364 9.71 16.36 -17.64
CA ASP A 364 9.27 17.74 -17.51
C ASP A 364 8.87 18.01 -16.06
N LEU A 365 9.40 19.08 -15.46
CA LEU A 365 9.08 19.52 -14.11
C LEU A 365 8.61 20.98 -14.13
N GLU A 366 7.41 21.25 -13.61
CA GLU A 366 6.92 22.62 -13.41
C GLU A 366 7.18 23.05 -11.96
N ILE A 367 8.22 23.86 -11.77
CA ILE A 367 8.80 24.16 -10.46
C ILE A 367 9.04 25.67 -10.31
N ALA A 368 8.77 26.20 -9.11
CA ALA A 368 9.29 27.47 -8.63
C ALA A 368 10.23 27.22 -7.45
N TYR A 369 11.39 27.87 -7.41
CA TYR A 369 12.36 27.74 -6.32
C TYR A 369 12.70 29.10 -5.72
N THR A 370 12.66 29.18 -4.39
CA THR A 370 12.96 30.39 -3.62
C THR A 370 14.14 30.09 -2.70
N GLY A 371 15.26 30.80 -2.89
CA GLY A 371 16.50 30.56 -2.14
C GLY A 371 17.71 31.18 -2.83
N GLN A 372 18.88 30.54 -2.73
CA GLN A 372 20.04 30.86 -3.56
C GLN A 372 20.16 29.88 -4.71
N ALA A 373 20.66 30.31 -5.86
CA ALA A 373 20.89 29.46 -7.04
C ALA A 373 21.57 28.13 -6.64
N THR A 374 21.05 27.03 -7.19
CA THR A 374 21.41 25.67 -6.77
C THR A 374 21.24 24.69 -7.93
N THR A 375 21.87 23.53 -7.79
CA THR A 375 21.72 22.39 -8.70
C THR A 375 20.96 21.29 -7.96
N ALA A 376 19.74 21.00 -8.39
CA ALA A 376 19.02 19.82 -7.95
C ALA A 376 19.59 18.56 -8.61
N LYS A 377 19.41 17.40 -7.98
CA LYS A 377 19.71 16.10 -8.59
C LYS A 377 18.42 15.33 -8.77
N VAL A 378 18.18 14.86 -10.00
CA VAL A 378 17.12 13.91 -10.32
C VAL A 378 17.77 12.53 -10.39
N LEU A 379 17.31 11.59 -9.56
CA LEU A 379 17.82 10.23 -9.46
C LEU A 379 16.74 9.23 -9.86
N TRP A 380 17.16 8.03 -10.26
CA TRP A 380 16.25 6.93 -10.55
C TRP A 380 16.74 5.58 -10.02
N LYS A 381 15.80 4.65 -9.87
CA LYS A 381 16.05 3.24 -9.58
C LYS A 381 15.74 2.41 -10.82
N ARG A 382 16.53 1.36 -11.04
CA ARG A 382 16.19 0.33 -12.03
C ARG A 382 15.71 -0.93 -11.34
N ILE A 383 14.99 -1.80 -12.04
CA ILE A 383 14.57 -3.09 -11.48
C ILE A 383 15.76 -3.98 -11.11
N ASP A 384 16.85 -3.92 -11.87
CA ASP A 384 18.10 -4.67 -11.64
C ASP A 384 18.95 -4.07 -10.51
N GLU A 385 18.68 -2.83 -10.13
CA GLU A 385 19.38 -2.12 -9.06
C GLU A 385 18.43 -1.12 -8.36
N ASP A 386 17.68 -1.63 -7.38
CA ASP A 386 16.55 -0.96 -6.72
C ASP A 386 16.94 0.12 -5.68
N ARG A 387 18.18 0.61 -5.75
CA ARG A 387 18.74 1.65 -4.88
C ARG A 387 19.08 2.90 -5.68
N PHE A 388 18.85 4.07 -5.08
CA PHE A 388 19.35 5.33 -5.64
C PHE A 388 20.88 5.37 -5.53
N SER A 389 21.55 5.80 -6.60
CA SER A 389 22.99 6.05 -6.61
C SER A 389 23.33 7.33 -7.36
N PRO A 390 24.47 7.98 -7.05
CA PRO A 390 24.91 9.15 -7.81
C PRO A 390 25.15 8.88 -9.31
N ALA A 391 25.54 7.66 -9.68
CA ALA A 391 25.74 7.28 -11.09
C ALA A 391 24.42 7.27 -11.89
N ARG A 392 23.29 7.01 -11.23
CA ARG A 392 21.93 7.08 -11.79
C ARG A 392 21.27 8.41 -11.45
N SER A 393 21.93 9.50 -11.83
CA SER A 393 21.39 10.84 -11.64
C SER A 393 21.79 11.80 -12.75
N LEU A 394 21.00 12.86 -12.90
CA LEU A 394 21.35 14.02 -13.71
C LEU A 394 21.15 15.30 -12.91
N PRO A 395 22.01 16.32 -13.13
CA PRO A 395 21.84 17.63 -12.53
C PRO A 395 20.71 18.42 -13.19
N LEU A 396 20.08 19.29 -12.41
CA LEU A 396 19.10 20.26 -12.88
C LEU A 396 19.36 21.62 -12.22
N GLU A 397 19.81 22.59 -13.02
CA GLU A 397 20.05 23.95 -12.54
C GLU A 397 18.73 24.67 -12.26
N LEU A 398 18.49 25.03 -10.99
CA LEU A 398 17.27 25.73 -10.56
C LEU A 398 17.52 27.24 -10.45
N LYS A 399 16.63 28.02 -11.07
CA LYS A 399 16.61 29.47 -10.92
C LYS A 399 15.88 29.85 -9.63
N ALA A 400 16.56 30.60 -8.77
CA ALA A 400 16.05 31.01 -7.46
C ALA A 400 15.30 32.36 -7.51
N ASP A 401 14.31 32.47 -8.41
CA ASP A 401 13.51 33.69 -8.63
C ASP A 401 12.06 33.56 -8.14
N GLY A 402 11.72 32.45 -7.47
CA GLY A 402 10.38 32.17 -6.97
C GLY A 402 9.31 32.05 -8.06
N THR A 403 9.70 32.01 -9.34
CA THR A 403 8.77 31.99 -10.48
C THR A 403 8.67 30.58 -11.04
N TYR A 404 7.45 30.17 -11.40
CA TYR A 404 7.23 28.89 -12.05
C TYR A 404 7.92 28.81 -13.41
N ARG A 405 8.66 27.73 -13.61
CA ARG A 405 9.37 27.40 -14.85
C ARG A 405 9.16 25.93 -15.16
N THR A 406 9.06 25.63 -16.45
CA THR A 406 9.12 24.26 -16.94
C THR A 406 10.57 23.92 -17.24
N TYR A 407 11.12 22.98 -16.48
CA TYR A 407 12.42 22.40 -16.70
C TYR A 407 12.25 21.08 -17.45
N ARG A 408 12.98 20.90 -18.54
CA ARG A 408 13.02 19.64 -19.28
C ARG A 408 14.39 19.00 -19.14
N LEU A 409 14.41 17.75 -18.71
CA LEU A 409 15.61 16.95 -18.52
C LEU A 409 15.60 15.77 -19.47
N ASP A 410 16.63 15.65 -20.31
CA ASP A 410 16.83 14.48 -21.17
C ASP A 410 17.45 13.35 -20.37
N LEU A 411 16.61 12.48 -19.81
CA LEU A 411 17.05 11.32 -19.04
C LEU A 411 17.86 10.35 -19.90
N SER A 412 17.51 10.22 -21.19
CA SER A 412 18.20 9.35 -22.14
C SER A 412 19.64 9.78 -22.47
N SER A 413 20.04 10.99 -22.07
CA SER A 413 21.43 11.43 -22.14
C SER A 413 22.36 10.63 -21.20
N SER A 414 21.80 9.98 -20.18
CA SER A 414 22.56 9.10 -19.29
C SER A 414 22.53 7.65 -19.78
N PRO A 415 23.69 6.96 -19.94
CA PRO A 415 23.72 5.53 -20.25
C PRO A 415 23.14 4.67 -19.11
N GLU A 416 23.00 5.26 -17.92
CA GLU A 416 22.40 4.61 -16.75
C GLU A 416 20.86 4.69 -16.75
N TYR A 417 20.24 5.48 -17.64
CA TYR A 417 18.79 5.52 -17.84
C TYR A 417 18.37 4.50 -18.90
N ARG A 418 18.24 3.25 -18.50
CA ARG A 418 17.95 2.10 -19.39
C ARG A 418 17.07 1.06 -18.69
N GLY A 419 16.52 0.14 -19.48
CA GLY A 419 15.74 -0.98 -18.96
C GLY A 419 14.44 -0.53 -18.28
N LEU A 420 14.03 -1.24 -17.23
CA LEU A 420 12.89 -0.83 -16.41
C LEU A 420 13.34 0.09 -15.27
N ILE A 421 12.66 1.22 -15.19
CA ILE A 421 12.77 2.16 -14.09
C ILE A 421 11.64 1.87 -13.11
N VAL A 422 11.95 1.92 -11.81
CA VAL A 422 11.00 1.58 -10.73
C VAL A 422 10.74 2.73 -9.75
N GLY A 423 11.31 3.91 -10.00
CA GLY A 423 11.09 5.08 -9.16
C GLY A 423 12.06 6.22 -9.44
N LEU A 424 11.64 7.41 -9.05
CA LEU A 424 12.40 8.66 -9.11
C LEU A 424 12.67 9.20 -7.70
N ALA A 425 13.73 9.98 -7.56
CA ALA A 425 13.91 10.88 -6.44
C ALA A 425 14.43 12.23 -6.91
N ILE A 426 14.09 13.28 -6.16
CA ILE A 426 14.64 14.61 -6.32
C ILE A 426 15.35 14.97 -5.03
N GLU A 427 16.61 15.36 -5.14
CA GLU A 427 17.35 16.08 -4.11
C GLU A 427 17.42 17.55 -4.54
N PRO A 428 16.55 18.44 -4.01
CA PRO A 428 16.42 19.81 -4.50
C PRO A 428 17.69 20.66 -4.33
N VAL A 429 18.49 20.35 -3.31
CA VAL A 429 19.67 21.11 -2.90
C VAL A 429 20.74 20.17 -2.34
N GLU A 430 22.02 20.48 -2.57
CA GLU A 430 23.12 19.74 -1.95
C GLU A 430 23.33 20.18 -0.48
N LYS A 431 23.21 21.48 -0.20
CA LYS A 431 23.31 22.08 1.13
C LYS A 431 22.03 22.87 1.40
N PRO A 432 21.10 22.36 2.22
CA PRO A 432 19.86 23.05 2.53
C PRO A 432 20.12 24.26 3.43
N ARG A 433 19.31 25.29 3.26
CA ARG A 433 19.28 26.46 4.15
C ARG A 433 17.86 26.62 4.70
N PRO A 434 17.69 26.77 6.03
CA PRO A 434 16.37 27.00 6.61
C PRO A 434 15.66 28.18 5.95
N GLY A 435 14.40 27.96 5.56
CA GLY A 435 13.56 28.98 4.92
C GLY A 435 13.56 28.98 3.39
N GLU A 436 14.44 28.20 2.76
CA GLU A 436 14.33 27.91 1.33
C GLU A 436 13.17 26.96 1.04
N GLU A 437 12.59 27.07 -0.14
CA GLU A 437 11.47 26.23 -0.53
C GLU A 437 11.43 25.97 -2.03
N ILE A 438 10.85 24.82 -2.38
CA ILE A 438 10.52 24.43 -3.74
C ILE A 438 9.02 24.17 -3.84
N ALA A 439 8.36 24.82 -4.80
CA ALA A 439 6.97 24.58 -5.14
C ALA A 439 6.90 23.84 -6.46
N ILE A 440 6.17 22.73 -6.49
CA ILE A 440 6.11 21.77 -7.60
C ILE A 440 4.65 21.61 -8.01
N ARG A 441 4.32 21.91 -9.26
CA ARG A 441 2.98 21.66 -9.80
C ARG A 441 2.87 20.31 -10.48
N SER A 442 3.94 19.91 -11.16
CA SER A 442 3.95 18.66 -11.92
C SER A 442 5.34 18.07 -12.07
N ILE A 443 5.38 16.74 -12.13
CA ILE A 443 6.53 15.93 -12.53
C ILE A 443 6.00 14.94 -13.57
N VAL A 444 6.49 15.02 -14.80
CA VAL A 444 5.90 14.33 -15.95
C VAL A 444 6.97 13.61 -16.72
N LEU A 445 6.89 12.29 -16.80
CA LEU A 445 7.69 11.55 -17.76
C LEU A 445 7.03 11.66 -19.14
N THR A 446 7.82 11.96 -20.15
CA THR A 446 7.30 12.18 -21.51
C THR A 446 8.05 11.34 -22.54
N ALA A 447 7.30 10.92 -23.55
CA ALA A 447 7.88 10.42 -24.79
C ALA A 447 8.66 11.55 -25.49
N ARG A 448 9.59 11.17 -26.37
CA ARG A 448 10.30 12.13 -27.22
C ARG A 448 9.35 12.88 -28.14
#